data_AF-A0A6G1RDY0-F1
#
_entry.id   AF-A0A6G1RDY0-F1
#
_cell.length_a   1.000
_cell.length_b   1.000
_cell.length_c   1.000
_cell.angle_alpha   90.00
_cell.angle_beta   90.00
_cell.angle_gamma   90.00
#
_symmetry.space_group_name_H-M   'P 1'
#
loop_
_entity.id
_entity.type
_entity.pdbx_description
1 polymer ?
#
loop_
_entity_poly.entity_id
_entity_poly.type
_entity_poly.pdbx_seq_one_letter_code
_entity_poly.pdbx_strand_id
1 'polypeptide(L)'
;MLPEEVKSLVHDGYTALMDQRCHSAEQAFSQLLSALNPSELKHLNLRIINYVVIIYGHATALLGIGQPEALTKAEDQFKKIIEQYQEERFGCLAYYGIGKVYLRQNRFSDALDQFMKSQTMVNHKMVPGVLTWPTTSWVIEETRTENLQLILKNCIEECKFPPEPDAICRYQQCHGHSKIQIFFTDPDFKGFIRITCCQQCRV
;
A
#
# COMPACT_ATOMS: atom_id res chain seq x y z
N MET A 1 5.90 -16.27 -21.48
CA MET A 1 4.46 -16.16 -21.16
C MET A 1 3.73 -15.72 -22.41
N LEU A 2 2.59 -16.34 -22.73
CA LEU A 2 1.80 -15.97 -23.91
C LEU A 2 1.03 -14.66 -23.66
N PRO A 3 0.78 -13.83 -24.68
CA PRO A 3 0.00 -12.60 -24.53
C PRO A 3 -1.39 -12.81 -23.89
N GLU A 4 -2.04 -13.95 -24.14
CA GLU A 4 -3.34 -14.28 -23.55
C GLU A 4 -3.25 -14.61 -22.05
N GLU A 5 -2.16 -15.26 -21.62
CA GLU A 5 -1.92 -15.52 -20.18
C GLU A 5 -1.75 -14.20 -19.42
N VAL A 6 -1.04 -13.23 -20.00
CA VAL A 6 -0.90 -11.88 -19.43
C VAL A 6 -2.25 -11.20 -19.25
N LYS A 7 -3.08 -11.20 -20.30
CA LYS A 7 -4.42 -10.60 -20.26
C LYS A 7 -5.28 -11.27 -19.18
N SER A 8 -5.25 -12.60 -19.10
CA SER A 8 -5.99 -13.36 -18.09
C SER A 8 -5.54 -12.97 -16.68
N LEU A 9 -4.24 -13.01 -16.40
CA LEU A 9 -3.72 -12.70 -15.06
C LEU A 9 -3.98 -11.24 -14.65
N VAL A 10 -3.88 -10.29 -15.58
CA VAL A 10 -4.28 -8.90 -15.28
C VAL A 10 -5.78 -8.85 -14.96
N HIS A 11 -6.61 -9.52 -15.76
CA HIS A 11 -8.05 -9.55 -15.57
C HIS A 11 -8.45 -10.15 -14.22
N ASP A 12 -7.88 -11.30 -13.88
CA ASP A 12 -8.09 -11.99 -12.61
C ASP A 12 -7.64 -11.12 -11.44
N GLY A 13 -6.47 -10.49 -11.55
CA GLY A 13 -5.88 -9.63 -10.53
C GLY A 13 -6.74 -8.41 -10.21
N TYR A 14 -7.12 -7.61 -11.22
CA TYR A 14 -7.92 -6.41 -10.95
C TYR A 14 -9.35 -6.76 -10.55
N THR A 15 -9.97 -7.80 -11.13
CA THR A 15 -11.33 -8.23 -10.74
C THR A 15 -11.34 -8.68 -9.29
N ALA A 16 -10.34 -9.45 -8.87
CA ALA A 16 -10.18 -9.84 -7.47
C ALA A 16 -9.97 -8.64 -6.53
N LEU A 17 -9.23 -7.59 -6.96
CA LEU A 17 -9.11 -6.35 -6.19
C LEU A 17 -10.47 -5.66 -6.02
N MET A 18 -11.24 -5.53 -7.10
CA MET A 18 -12.56 -4.90 -7.07
C MET A 18 -13.54 -5.66 -6.16
N ASP A 19 -13.44 -7.00 -6.16
CA ASP A 19 -14.22 -7.89 -5.29
C ASP A 19 -13.67 -7.99 -3.85
N GLN A 20 -12.60 -7.25 -3.50
CA GLN A 20 -11.89 -7.31 -2.21
C GLN A 20 -11.28 -8.70 -1.88
N ARG A 21 -11.13 -9.58 -2.88
CA ARG A 21 -10.46 -10.88 -2.78
C ARG A 21 -8.94 -10.71 -2.83
N CYS A 22 -8.39 -10.07 -1.80
CA CYS A 22 -7.01 -9.58 -1.78
C CYS A 22 -5.96 -10.69 -1.98
N HIS A 23 -6.16 -11.88 -1.42
CA HIS A 23 -5.25 -13.01 -1.64
C HIS A 23 -5.24 -13.50 -3.10
N SER A 24 -6.41 -13.57 -3.75
CA SER A 24 -6.50 -13.95 -5.16
C SER A 24 -5.85 -12.89 -6.05
N ALA A 25 -6.05 -11.62 -5.74
CA ALA A 25 -5.41 -10.51 -6.45
C ALA A 25 -3.88 -10.57 -6.30
N GLU A 26 -3.38 -10.76 -5.07
CA GLU A 26 -1.96 -10.86 -4.77
C GLU A 26 -1.32 -12.00 -5.56
N GLN A 27 -1.95 -13.18 -5.56
CA GLN A 27 -1.46 -14.34 -6.29
C GLN A 27 -1.38 -14.07 -7.80
N ALA A 28 -2.43 -13.50 -8.41
CA ALA A 28 -2.46 -13.21 -9.84
C ALA A 28 -1.36 -12.20 -10.24
N PHE A 29 -1.24 -11.10 -9.49
CA PHE A 29 -0.20 -10.10 -9.78
C PHE A 29 1.22 -10.59 -9.47
N SER A 30 1.42 -11.39 -8.41
CA SER A 30 2.72 -11.98 -8.11
C SER A 30 3.16 -12.95 -9.21
N GLN A 31 2.26 -13.80 -9.69
CA GLN A 31 2.54 -14.68 -10.83
C GLN A 31 2.92 -13.87 -12.06
N LEU A 32 2.15 -12.82 -12.36
CA LEU A 32 2.41 -11.94 -13.49
C LEU A 32 3.77 -11.24 -13.38
N LEU A 33 4.11 -10.67 -12.22
CA LEU A 33 5.40 -10.00 -11.98
C LEU A 33 6.59 -10.96 -12.04
N SER A 34 6.40 -12.22 -11.64
CA SER A 34 7.45 -13.25 -11.74
C SER A 34 7.73 -13.68 -13.19
N ALA A 35 6.73 -13.59 -14.06
CA ALA A 35 6.82 -14.00 -15.46
C ALA A 35 7.15 -12.84 -16.42
N LEU A 36 6.90 -11.60 -16.01
CA LEU A 36 7.19 -10.41 -16.82
C LEU A 36 8.64 -9.93 -16.63
N ASN A 37 9.36 -9.84 -17.74
CA ASN A 37 10.64 -9.15 -17.80
C ASN A 37 10.45 -7.73 -18.39
N PRO A 38 10.87 -6.65 -17.70
CA PRO A 38 10.77 -5.28 -18.21
C PRO A 38 11.39 -5.08 -19.60
N SER A 39 12.45 -5.82 -19.95
CA SER A 39 13.09 -5.72 -21.29
C SER A 39 12.23 -6.32 -22.41
N GLU A 40 11.31 -7.23 -22.08
CA GLU A 40 10.50 -7.99 -23.05
C GLU A 40 9.08 -7.44 -23.21
N LEU A 41 8.71 -6.39 -22.47
CA LEU A 41 7.36 -5.80 -22.49
C LEU A 41 6.88 -5.43 -23.90
N LYS A 42 7.79 -4.95 -24.76
CA LYS A 42 7.48 -4.59 -26.15
C LYS A 42 6.93 -5.75 -26.97
N HIS A 43 7.41 -6.98 -26.73
CA HIS A 43 6.91 -8.18 -27.43
C HIS A 43 5.48 -8.55 -27.03
N LEU A 44 5.03 -8.05 -25.86
CA LEU A 44 3.69 -8.25 -25.32
C LEU A 44 2.77 -7.05 -25.58
N ASN A 45 3.21 -6.08 -26.40
CA ASN A 45 2.53 -4.80 -26.62
C ASN A 45 2.27 -4.01 -25.32
N LEU A 46 3.15 -4.18 -24.32
CA LEU A 46 3.10 -3.43 -23.06
C LEU A 46 4.18 -2.35 -23.02
N ARG A 47 3.89 -1.29 -22.28
CA ARG A 47 4.82 -0.21 -21.96
C ARG A 47 5.27 -0.31 -20.50
N ILE A 48 6.30 0.44 -20.14
CA ILE A 48 6.82 0.49 -18.76
C ILE A 48 5.71 0.91 -17.79
N ILE A 49 4.89 1.91 -18.13
CA ILE A 49 3.72 2.29 -17.32
C ILE A 49 2.78 1.12 -17.00
N ASN A 50 2.61 0.15 -17.92
CA ASN A 50 1.75 -1.01 -17.65
C ASN A 50 2.37 -1.92 -16.59
N TYR A 51 3.69 -2.09 -16.61
CA TYR A 51 4.41 -2.83 -15.59
C TYR A 51 4.33 -2.12 -14.22
N VAL A 52 4.45 -0.79 -14.19
CA VAL A 52 4.28 0.01 -12.97
C VAL A 52 2.87 -0.14 -12.39
N VAL A 53 1.83 -0.13 -13.24
CA VAL A 53 0.45 -0.38 -12.81
C VAL A 53 0.28 -1.79 -12.21
N ILE A 54 0.97 -2.80 -12.75
CA ILE A 54 0.94 -4.16 -12.19
C ILE A 54 1.62 -4.21 -10.82
N ILE A 55 2.77 -3.54 -10.65
CA ILE A 55 3.42 -3.40 -9.33
C ILE A 55 2.46 -2.73 -8.35
N TYR A 56 1.80 -1.65 -8.77
CA TYR A 56 0.83 -0.94 -7.93
C TYR A 56 -0.36 -1.82 -7.54
N GLY A 57 -0.89 -2.63 -8.46
CA GLY A 57 -1.95 -3.60 -8.18
C GLY A 57 -1.52 -4.67 -7.18
N HIS A 58 -0.31 -5.22 -7.33
CA HIS A 58 0.27 -6.17 -6.37
C HIS A 58 0.40 -5.56 -4.98
N ALA A 59 0.98 -4.36 -4.90
CA ALA A 59 1.14 -3.63 -3.64
C ALA A 59 -0.21 -3.33 -2.98
N THR A 60 -1.23 -2.97 -3.76
CA THR A 60 -2.59 -2.72 -3.28
C THR A 60 -3.24 -4.00 -2.75
N ALA A 61 -3.02 -5.14 -3.41
CA ALA A 61 -3.50 -6.44 -2.94
C ALA A 61 -2.85 -6.83 -1.60
N LEU A 62 -1.53 -6.66 -1.48
CA LEU A 62 -0.78 -6.89 -0.25
C LEU A 62 -1.24 -5.98 0.90
N LEU A 63 -1.49 -4.69 0.61
CA LEU A 63 -2.08 -3.75 1.55
C LEU A 63 -3.45 -4.23 2.05
N GLY A 64 -4.28 -4.74 1.15
CA GLY A 64 -5.60 -5.30 1.47
C GLY A 64 -5.55 -6.54 2.37
N ILE A 65 -4.53 -7.41 2.20
CA ILE A 65 -4.29 -8.55 3.11
C ILE A 65 -4.01 -8.05 4.53
N GLY A 66 -3.21 -7.00 4.68
CA GLY A 66 -3.06 -6.28 5.94
C GLY A 66 -2.26 -6.99 7.04
N GLN A 67 -1.73 -8.18 6.79
CA GLN A 67 -0.80 -8.85 7.71
C GLN A 67 0.57 -8.13 7.73
N PRO A 68 1.32 -8.17 8.84
CA PRO A 68 2.60 -7.46 8.95
C PRO A 68 3.56 -7.72 7.78
N GLU A 69 3.75 -8.98 7.38
CA GLU A 69 4.64 -9.38 6.29
C GLU A 69 4.14 -8.89 4.93
N ALA A 70 2.82 -8.89 4.73
CA ALA A 70 2.20 -8.38 3.51
C ALA A 70 2.35 -6.85 3.42
N LEU A 71 2.20 -6.14 4.54
CA LEU A 71 2.38 -4.69 4.62
C LEU A 71 3.83 -4.27 4.33
N THR A 72 4.81 -5.00 4.86
CA THR A 72 6.23 -4.77 4.53
C THR A 72 6.47 -4.95 3.02
N LYS A 73 5.97 -6.03 2.42
CA LYS A 73 6.09 -6.24 0.98
C LYS A 73 5.37 -5.16 0.16
N ALA A 74 4.20 -4.71 0.60
CA ALA A 74 3.47 -3.63 -0.06
C ALA A 74 4.29 -2.34 -0.09
N GLU A 75 4.87 -1.97 1.07
CA GLU A 75 5.77 -0.82 1.18
C GLU A 75 6.97 -0.95 0.23
N ASP A 76 7.61 -2.12 0.16
CA ASP A 76 8.74 -2.37 -0.74
C ASP A 76 8.35 -2.21 -2.22
N GLN A 77 7.19 -2.72 -2.63
CA GLN A 77 6.69 -2.55 -3.99
C GLN A 77 6.40 -1.07 -4.33
N PHE A 78 5.81 -0.31 -3.40
CA PHE A 78 5.60 1.12 -3.62
C PHE A 78 6.91 1.90 -3.69
N LYS A 79 7.89 1.59 -2.82
CA LYS A 79 9.24 2.19 -2.88
C LYS A 79 9.94 1.88 -4.20
N LYS A 80 9.82 0.64 -4.70
CA LYS A 80 10.33 0.25 -6.02
C LYS A 80 9.80 1.16 -7.13
N ILE A 81 8.53 1.56 -7.09
CA ILE A 81 7.94 2.52 -8.05
C ILE A 81 8.66 3.88 -7.99
N ILE A 82 8.89 4.40 -6.79
CA ILE A 82 9.53 5.71 -6.55
C ILE A 82 11.02 5.69 -6.93
N GLU A 83 11.71 4.58 -6.68
CA GLU A 83 13.15 4.48 -6.88
C GLU A 83 13.53 4.15 -8.32
N GLN A 84 12.75 3.29 -8.99
CA GLN A 84 13.14 2.72 -10.29
C GLN A 84 12.33 3.26 -11.48
N TYR A 85 11.16 3.85 -11.23
CA TYR A 85 10.21 4.23 -12.29
C TYR A 85 9.76 5.70 -12.20
N GLN A 86 10.69 6.60 -11.85
CA GLN A 86 10.43 8.04 -11.67
C GLN A 86 9.87 8.71 -12.93
N GLU A 87 10.37 8.31 -14.10
CA GLU A 87 9.96 8.84 -15.41
C GLU A 87 8.47 8.61 -15.73
N GLU A 88 7.87 7.58 -15.14
CA GLU A 88 6.46 7.22 -15.34
C GLU A 88 5.50 8.12 -14.52
N ARG A 89 6.03 9.06 -13.72
CA ARG A 89 5.27 10.03 -12.90
C ARG A 89 4.25 9.39 -11.95
N PHE A 90 4.45 8.12 -11.62
CA PHE A 90 3.55 7.34 -10.75
C PHE A 90 3.84 7.55 -9.25
N GLY A 91 4.87 8.35 -8.91
CA GLY A 91 5.29 8.57 -7.53
C GLY A 91 4.19 9.09 -6.60
N CYS A 92 3.25 9.91 -7.11
CA CYS A 92 2.12 10.40 -6.31
C CYS A 92 1.26 9.25 -5.76
N LEU A 93 0.97 8.24 -6.59
CA LEU A 93 0.21 7.05 -6.21
C LEU A 93 1.02 6.12 -5.32
N ALA A 94 2.32 6.00 -5.54
CA ALA A 94 3.20 5.21 -4.69
C ALA A 94 3.33 5.79 -3.27
N TYR A 95 3.53 7.12 -3.15
CA TYR A 95 3.51 7.78 -1.84
C TYR A 95 2.15 7.66 -1.14
N TYR A 96 1.04 7.77 -1.89
CA TYR A 96 -0.29 7.49 -1.36
C TYR A 96 -0.39 6.05 -0.83
N GLY A 97 0.09 5.06 -1.59
CA GLY A 97 0.13 3.65 -1.20
C GLY A 97 0.93 3.41 0.08
N ILE A 98 2.13 3.99 0.21
CA ILE A 98 2.95 3.91 1.43
C ILE A 98 2.21 4.56 2.61
N GLY A 99 1.59 5.72 2.40
CA GLY A 99 0.76 6.37 3.42
C GLY A 99 -0.37 5.46 3.90
N LYS A 100 -1.04 4.74 3.00
CA LYS A 100 -2.06 3.75 3.36
C LYS A 100 -1.50 2.55 4.13
N VAL A 101 -0.29 2.09 3.81
CA VAL A 101 0.41 1.05 4.59
C VAL A 101 0.64 1.53 6.03
N TYR A 102 1.20 2.71 6.20
CA TYR A 102 1.45 3.27 7.53
C TYR A 102 0.16 3.57 8.30
N LEU A 103 -0.88 4.03 7.60
CA LEU A 103 -2.21 4.20 8.20
C LEU A 103 -2.76 2.86 8.69
N ARG A 104 -2.62 1.79 7.91
CA ARG A 104 -3.02 0.42 8.30
C ARG A 104 -2.25 -0.10 9.53
N GLN A 105 -1.04 0.40 9.74
CA GLN A 105 -0.21 0.13 10.92
C GLN A 105 -0.46 1.13 12.08
N ASN A 106 -1.48 1.99 12.00
CA ASN A 106 -1.75 3.12 12.90
C ASN A 106 -0.50 3.97 13.20
N ARG A 107 0.41 4.12 12.22
CA ARG A 107 1.59 4.99 12.25
C ARG A 107 1.23 6.34 11.63
N PHE A 108 0.31 7.06 12.28
CA PHE A 108 -0.34 8.25 11.71
C PHE A 108 0.64 9.36 11.32
N SER A 109 1.70 9.59 12.10
CA SER A 109 2.73 10.60 11.76
C SER A 109 3.48 10.23 10.47
N ASP A 110 3.86 8.96 10.32
CA ASP A 110 4.55 8.50 9.12
C ASP A 110 3.62 8.53 7.92
N ALA A 111 2.36 8.10 8.10
CA ALA A 111 1.33 8.15 7.06
C ALA A 111 1.11 9.58 6.57
N LEU A 112 1.03 10.55 7.49
CA LEU A 112 0.87 11.96 7.17
C LEU A 112 2.00 12.48 6.28
N ASP A 113 3.27 12.18 6.60
CA ASP A 113 4.41 12.59 5.79
C ASP A 113 4.30 12.08 4.34
N GLN A 114 3.92 10.81 4.16
CA GLN A 114 3.75 10.22 2.83
C GLN A 114 2.57 10.82 2.07
N PHE A 115 1.43 11.06 2.73
CA PHE A 115 0.29 11.72 2.11
C PHE A 115 0.61 13.17 1.70
N MET A 116 1.39 13.90 2.49
CA MET A 116 1.85 15.25 2.15
C MET A 116 2.80 15.23 0.93
N LYS A 117 3.68 14.24 0.81
CA LYS A 117 4.52 14.03 -0.38
C LYS A 117 3.68 13.75 -1.62
N SER A 118 2.70 12.86 -1.51
CA SER A 118 1.74 12.58 -2.58
C SER A 118 0.99 13.85 -3.01
N GLN A 119 0.44 14.60 -2.06
CA GLN A 119 -0.28 15.86 -2.32
C GLN A 119 0.62 16.91 -2.99
N THR A 120 1.88 17.02 -2.58
CA THR A 120 2.85 17.93 -3.20
C THR A 120 3.07 17.61 -4.68
N MET A 121 3.23 16.32 -5.02
CA MET A 121 3.38 15.89 -6.43
C MET A 121 2.12 16.19 -7.25
N VAL A 122 0.94 15.94 -6.69
CA VAL A 122 -0.34 16.25 -7.34
C VAL A 122 -0.48 17.75 -7.59
N ASN A 123 -0.14 18.60 -6.61
CA ASN A 123 -0.19 20.06 -6.74
C ASN A 123 0.78 20.58 -7.82
N HIS A 124 1.93 19.93 -7.97
CA HIS A 124 2.90 20.23 -9.04
C HIS A 124 2.57 19.56 -10.37
N LYS A 125 1.40 18.92 -10.52
CA LYS A 125 0.96 18.21 -11.72
C LYS A 125 1.93 17.09 -12.15
N MET A 126 2.68 16.52 -11.20
CA MET A 126 3.55 15.36 -11.38
C MET A 126 2.73 14.07 -11.23
N VAL A 127 1.78 13.89 -12.16
CA VAL A 127 0.83 12.76 -12.19
C VAL A 127 0.94 12.02 -13.52
N PRO A 128 0.60 10.71 -13.57
CA PRO A 128 0.71 9.92 -14.79
C PRO A 128 -0.46 10.15 -15.77
N GLY A 129 -1.46 10.95 -15.39
CA GLY A 129 -2.75 11.05 -16.09
C GLY A 129 -3.68 9.90 -15.71
N VAL A 130 -4.85 9.84 -16.36
CA VAL A 130 -5.83 8.76 -16.12
C VAL A 130 -5.33 7.47 -16.78
N LEU A 131 -5.20 6.41 -15.99
CA LEU A 131 -4.76 5.11 -16.45
C LEU A 131 -5.84 4.05 -16.27
N THR A 132 -5.75 3.00 -17.08
CA THR A 132 -6.56 1.79 -16.94
C THR A 132 -5.69 0.61 -16.53
N TRP A 133 -6.32 -0.42 -15.97
CA TRP A 133 -5.65 -1.71 -15.82
C TRP A 133 -5.20 -2.21 -17.20
N PRO A 134 -3.94 -2.70 -17.35
CA PRO A 134 -3.41 -3.08 -18.64
C PRO A 134 -4.33 -4.05 -19.36
N THR A 135 -4.48 -3.91 -20.68
CA THR A 135 -5.36 -4.77 -21.50
C THR A 135 -6.85 -4.66 -21.21
N THR A 136 -7.28 -3.67 -20.40
CA THR A 136 -8.70 -3.43 -20.08
C THR A 136 -9.09 -1.95 -20.28
N SER A 137 -10.40 -1.68 -20.22
CA SER A 137 -10.98 -0.33 -20.18
C SER A 137 -11.28 0.15 -18.75
N TRP A 138 -10.95 -0.60 -17.72
CA TRP A 138 -11.26 -0.25 -16.33
C TRP A 138 -10.26 0.76 -15.79
N VAL A 139 -10.76 1.92 -15.40
CA VAL A 139 -9.96 3.03 -14.88
C VAL A 139 -9.52 2.73 -13.45
N ILE A 140 -8.28 3.08 -13.14
CA ILE A 140 -7.77 3.10 -11.77
C ILE A 140 -8.19 4.43 -11.17
N GLU A 141 -9.18 4.42 -10.29
CA GLU A 141 -9.86 5.65 -9.87
C GLU A 141 -8.92 6.63 -9.17
N GLU A 142 -7.88 6.18 -8.49
CA GLU A 142 -6.86 7.04 -7.87
C GLU A 142 -5.98 7.75 -8.90
N THR A 143 -5.97 7.34 -10.17
CA THR A 143 -5.24 8.06 -11.22
C THR A 143 -5.98 9.32 -11.69
N ARG A 144 -7.28 9.44 -11.37
CA ARG A 144 -8.03 10.69 -11.55
C ARG A 144 -7.58 11.68 -10.50
N THR A 145 -7.07 12.83 -10.96
CA THR A 145 -6.43 13.82 -10.08
C THR A 145 -7.40 14.35 -9.03
N GLU A 146 -8.64 14.65 -9.40
CA GLU A 146 -9.65 15.17 -8.49
C GLU A 146 -10.02 14.15 -7.41
N ASN A 147 -10.11 12.88 -7.79
CA ASN A 147 -10.40 11.79 -6.86
C ASN A 147 -9.24 11.59 -5.88
N LEU A 148 -8.00 11.55 -6.37
CA LEU A 148 -6.81 11.44 -5.51
C LEU A 148 -6.70 12.62 -4.54
N GLN A 149 -6.98 13.85 -4.99
CA GLN A 149 -6.98 15.03 -4.11
C GLN A 149 -8.00 14.89 -2.98
N LEU A 150 -9.21 14.40 -3.28
CA LEU A 150 -10.25 14.18 -2.28
C LEU A 150 -9.83 13.09 -1.27
N ILE A 151 -9.33 11.95 -1.77
CA ILE A 151 -8.84 10.84 -0.93
C ILE A 151 -7.71 11.33 -0.01
N LEU A 152 -6.72 12.04 -0.56
CA LEU A 152 -5.59 12.56 0.20
C LEU A 152 -6.04 13.55 1.27
N LYS A 153 -7.01 14.44 0.97
CA LYS A 153 -7.55 15.37 1.96
C LYS A 153 -8.12 14.61 3.16
N ASN A 154 -8.92 13.58 2.93
CA ASN A 154 -9.53 12.77 3.99
C ASN A 154 -8.46 12.03 4.80
N CYS A 155 -7.49 11.38 4.14
CA CYS A 155 -6.41 10.68 4.84
C CYS A 155 -5.51 11.61 5.65
N ILE A 156 -5.22 12.82 5.15
CA ILE A 156 -4.45 13.84 5.87
C ILE A 156 -5.21 14.33 7.10
N GLU A 157 -6.52 14.54 6.99
CA GLU A 157 -7.37 14.93 8.11
C GLU A 157 -7.41 13.85 9.19
N GLU A 158 -7.60 12.59 8.80
CA GLU A 158 -7.54 11.43 9.71
C GLU A 158 -6.19 11.35 10.45
N CYS A 159 -5.07 11.54 9.74
CA CYS A 159 -3.74 11.47 10.36
C CYS A 159 -3.41 12.68 11.25
N LYS A 160 -4.05 13.84 11.03
CA LYS A 160 -3.91 15.02 11.90
C LYS A 160 -4.69 14.88 13.21
N PHE A 161 -5.77 14.10 13.18
CA PHE A 161 -6.65 13.87 14.30
C PHE A 161 -6.83 12.35 14.55
N PRO A 162 -5.75 11.63 14.88
CA PRO A 162 -5.83 10.20 15.11
C PRO A 162 -6.64 9.88 16.38
N PRO A 163 -7.22 8.67 16.48
CA PRO A 163 -7.82 8.21 17.71
C PRO A 163 -6.79 8.12 18.85
N GLU A 164 -7.26 8.23 20.09
CA GLU A 164 -6.43 7.97 21.27
C GLU A 164 -5.96 6.50 21.27
N PRO A 165 -4.68 6.24 21.61
CA PRO A 165 -4.18 4.88 21.68
C PRO A 165 -4.75 4.12 22.87
N ASP A 166 -4.99 2.82 22.71
CA ASP A 166 -5.49 1.95 23.78
C ASP A 166 -4.47 1.79 24.93
N ALA A 167 -3.17 1.84 24.59
CA ALA A 167 -2.10 1.86 25.57
C ALA A 167 -0.86 2.60 25.03
N ILE A 168 0.00 3.04 25.94
CA ILE A 168 1.30 3.64 25.61
C ILE A 168 2.37 2.90 26.39
N CYS A 169 3.38 2.39 25.68
CA CYS A 169 4.53 1.78 26.32
C CYS A 169 5.31 2.84 27.14
N ARG A 170 5.47 2.61 28.45
CA ARG A 170 6.22 3.51 29.35
C ARG A 170 7.68 3.12 29.56
N TYR A 171 8.12 2.03 28.95
CA TYR A 171 9.52 1.62 29.06
C TYR A 171 10.38 2.58 28.24
N GLN A 172 11.28 3.30 28.91
CA GLN A 172 12.04 4.41 28.31
C GLN A 172 12.96 3.99 27.15
N GLN A 173 13.39 2.72 27.13
CA GLN A 173 14.21 2.14 26.07
C GLN A 173 13.38 1.33 25.07
N CYS A 174 12.05 1.38 25.18
CA CYS A 174 11.19 0.82 24.15
C CYS A 174 11.23 1.75 22.95
N HIS A 175 11.98 1.34 21.93
CA HIS A 175 11.88 1.95 20.61
C HIS A 175 10.68 1.40 19.81
N GLY A 176 9.91 0.47 20.40
CA GLY A 176 8.86 -0.29 19.72
C GLY A 176 9.42 -1.09 18.54
N HIS A 177 8.54 -1.78 17.81
CA HIS A 177 8.89 -2.22 16.45
C HIS A 177 8.86 -1.03 15.46
N SER A 178 8.04 -0.01 15.75
CA SER A 178 7.92 1.23 14.95
C SER A 178 7.33 2.43 15.71
N LYS A 179 6.62 2.22 16.82
CA LYS A 179 6.00 3.27 17.65
C LYS A 179 5.76 2.76 19.08
N ILE A 180 5.50 3.68 20.03
CA ILE A 180 5.21 3.35 21.45
C ILE A 180 3.72 3.32 21.78
N GLN A 181 2.89 3.95 20.93
CA GLN A 181 1.44 3.89 20.98
C GLN A 181 0.98 2.51 20.52
N ILE A 182 0.09 1.89 21.27
CA ILE A 182 -0.44 0.54 20.99
C ILE A 182 -1.93 0.70 20.72
N PHE A 183 -2.37 0.21 19.57
CA PHE A 183 -3.77 0.12 19.20
C PHE A 183 -4.14 -1.37 19.11
N PHE A 184 -5.32 -1.76 19.57
CA PHE A 184 -5.79 -3.14 19.42
C PHE A 184 -6.06 -3.49 17.96
N THR A 185 -6.18 -2.48 17.11
CA THR A 185 -6.26 -2.58 15.64
C THR A 185 -4.89 -2.68 14.96
N ASP A 186 -3.78 -2.66 15.70
CA ASP A 186 -2.47 -2.85 15.10
C ASP A 186 -2.36 -4.25 14.46
N PRO A 187 -1.82 -4.36 13.22
CA PRO A 187 -1.73 -5.64 12.50
C PRO A 187 -0.97 -6.75 13.24
N ASP A 188 -0.04 -6.39 14.11
CA ASP A 188 0.79 -7.29 14.90
C ASP A 188 0.30 -7.47 16.35
N PHE A 189 -0.84 -6.87 16.72
CA PHE A 189 -1.41 -7.03 18.06
C PHE A 189 -1.89 -8.47 18.29
N LYS A 190 -1.35 -9.13 19.33
CA LYS A 190 -1.67 -10.54 19.68
C LYS A 190 -2.51 -10.71 20.93
N GLY A 191 -3.04 -9.62 21.49
CA GLY A 191 -3.79 -9.65 22.75
C GLY A 191 -2.92 -9.40 23.98
N PHE A 192 -3.42 -9.81 25.14
CA PHE A 192 -2.83 -9.49 26.44
C PHE A 192 -2.20 -10.72 27.10
N ILE A 193 -1.11 -10.49 27.81
CA ILE A 193 -0.53 -11.48 28.73
C ILE A 193 -0.87 -11.06 30.16
N ARG A 194 -1.53 -11.95 30.91
CA ARG A 194 -1.81 -11.72 32.33
C ARG A 194 -0.70 -12.33 33.18
N ILE A 195 0.05 -11.47 33.86
CA ILE A 195 1.07 -11.89 34.84
C ILE A 195 0.46 -11.78 36.23
N THR A 196 0.55 -12.85 37.03
CA THR A 196 0.06 -12.86 38.42
C THR A 196 1.23 -13.15 39.35
N CYS A 197 1.39 -12.33 40.39
CA CYS A 197 2.42 -12.54 41.40
C CYS A 197 1.98 -13.64 42.38
N CYS A 198 2.78 -14.70 42.50
CA CYS A 198 2.52 -15.81 43.43
C CYS A 198 2.87 -15.47 44.90
N GLN A 199 3.55 -14.35 45.13
CA GLN A 199 4.12 -13.97 46.44
C GLN A 199 3.18 -13.14 47.31
N GLN A 200 1.86 -13.08 46.99
CA GLN A 200 0.87 -12.27 47.71
C GLN A 200 1.31 -10.81 47.92
N CYS A 201 2.10 -10.24 46.99
CA CYS A 201 2.51 -8.85 47.07
C CYS A 201 1.26 -7.96 47.07
N ARG A 202 1.08 -7.16 48.11
CA ARG A 202 0.03 -6.14 48.13
C ARG A 202 0.40 -5.08 47.09
N VAL A 203 -0.56 -4.82 46.20
CA VAL A 203 -0.50 -3.75 45.18
C VAL A 203 -0.66 -2.40 45.86
#